data_AF-A0A1I4P0M4-F1
#
_entry.id   AF-A0A1I4P0M4-F1
#
_cell.length_a   1.000
_cell.length_b   1.000
_cell.length_c   1.000
_cell.angle_alpha   90.00
_cell.angle_beta   90.00
_cell.angle_gamma   90.00
#
_symmetry.space_group_name_H-M   'P 1'
#
loop_
_entity.id
_entity.type
_entity.pdbx_description
1 polymer ?
#
loop_
_entity_poly.entity_id
_entity_poly.type
_entity_poly.pdbx_seq_one_letter_code
_entity_poly.pdbx_strand_id
1 'polypeptide(L)'
;MTNNTSSTTPVPNFYRASAADFKKIPGSPIAYWLSEEAFSILDKTTPLDKIATPRKGMCTRDNDYFVRSWSEVAVSRIGFDCKSREDSIKSEKRWFPYQKGGEFRQWYGNHISVVDWEDDGYRLLHMEELGWKGNSTNHNLEYIFSPALVWSKITSGTPYFRYSPSGFLFDDASGLCQIHNYSNMYTILGYLCSKVGPFYMSVINPTLNIQPGNMASMPVLLPEVSTSVEDIIELSKFDWDSYETSWNFTTLPLLQPEYYTSTLRETYTKLRTHWKEMTLEMQRLEEENNHIFLEAYGLQDELTPDMPLSEITLTCNPYYRYNGDRSEEELEALLLTDTIKEFISYSVGCMFGRYSLDKPGLVLANQGEKIGDYLEQVPEPSFIPDADNIIPILEDEYFEDDIVGRFKEFLKVTFGEDTLSENLDFIAEALGGNGKKSSEVVIRDYFLKSFYKDHLKMYKKRPIYWMFSSGKGKAFNALIYMHRYRTDTLAVMRTDYLLELEGKLDAKREMIQSDIGKDAQEKARLGKMIEELMAYDEVLKNKADAYIEIDLDDGVKVNYERFEGLVEKI
;
A
#
# COMPACT_ATOMS: atom_id res chain seq x y z
N MET A 1 -34.15 -63.37 24.48
CA MET A 1 -34.71 -62.38 25.41
C MET A 1 -34.20 -61.03 24.99
N THR A 2 -35.13 -60.14 24.71
CA THR A 2 -34.98 -58.74 24.34
C THR A 2 -34.10 -57.98 25.31
N ASN A 3 -33.28 -57.06 24.79
CA ASN A 3 -33.20 -55.70 25.31
C ASN A 3 -32.74 -54.76 24.18
N ASN A 4 -33.71 -54.40 23.34
CA ASN A 4 -33.72 -53.13 22.64
C ASN A 4 -33.91 -52.05 23.68
N THR A 5 -32.84 -51.35 24.03
CA THR A 5 -32.92 -50.00 24.57
C THR A 5 -32.29 -49.08 23.54
N SER A 6 -33.06 -48.78 22.50
CA SER A 6 -32.86 -47.62 21.66
C SER A 6 -33.11 -46.38 22.52
N SER A 7 -32.05 -45.85 23.13
CA SER A 7 -32.01 -44.47 23.60
C SER A 7 -32.15 -43.58 22.37
N THR A 8 -33.38 -43.13 22.11
CA THR A 8 -33.73 -42.11 21.10
C THR A 8 -33.72 -40.73 21.73
N THR A 9 -32.69 -40.45 22.54
CA THR A 9 -32.35 -39.08 22.89
C THR A 9 -31.29 -38.66 21.87
N PRO A 10 -31.56 -37.69 20.98
CA PRO A 10 -30.51 -37.14 20.13
C PRO A 10 -29.48 -36.56 21.08
N VAL A 11 -28.29 -37.17 21.13
CA VAL A 11 -27.14 -36.53 21.75
C VAL A 11 -26.81 -35.37 20.81
N PRO A 12 -26.90 -34.10 21.26
CA PRO A 12 -26.46 -33.00 20.43
C PRO A 12 -25.00 -33.27 20.04
N ASN A 13 -24.69 -33.18 18.74
CA ASN A 13 -23.35 -33.41 18.16
C ASN A 13 -22.92 -34.88 17.98
N PHE A 14 -23.84 -35.83 17.83
CA PHE A 14 -23.50 -37.21 17.41
C PHE A 14 -23.54 -37.35 15.89
N TYR A 15 -22.37 -37.59 15.28
CA TYR A 15 -22.19 -37.78 13.83
C TYR A 15 -21.75 -39.22 13.54
N ARG A 16 -22.25 -39.81 12.44
CA ARG A 16 -21.82 -41.14 11.95
C ARG A 16 -21.18 -40.98 10.58
N ALA A 17 -19.94 -41.45 10.43
CA ALA A 17 -19.24 -41.53 9.15
C ALA A 17 -18.60 -42.92 9.01
N SER A 18 -18.54 -43.47 7.80
CA SER A 18 -17.90 -44.76 7.56
C SER A 18 -16.38 -44.59 7.38
N ALA A 19 -15.61 -45.65 7.69
CA ALA A 19 -14.16 -45.64 7.43
C ALA A 19 -13.82 -45.50 5.94
N ALA A 20 -14.75 -45.82 5.04
CA ALA A 20 -14.58 -45.64 3.61
C ALA A 20 -14.68 -44.17 3.20
N ASP A 21 -15.47 -43.35 3.91
CA ASP A 21 -15.67 -41.94 3.59
C ASP A 21 -14.39 -41.12 3.79
N PHE A 22 -13.60 -41.43 4.82
CA PHE A 22 -12.30 -40.78 5.05
C PHE A 22 -11.27 -41.07 3.94
N LYS A 23 -11.44 -42.14 3.17
CA LYS A 23 -10.55 -42.44 2.03
C LYS A 23 -10.85 -41.56 0.81
N LYS A 24 -12.03 -40.92 0.77
CA LYS A 24 -12.42 -40.02 -0.31
C LYS A 24 -11.77 -38.64 -0.20
N ILE A 25 -11.41 -38.23 1.03
CA ILE A 25 -10.69 -36.98 1.22
C ILE A 25 -9.21 -37.19 0.85
N PRO A 26 -8.63 -36.37 -0.05
CA PRO A 26 -7.21 -36.44 -0.37
C PRO A 26 -6.33 -36.35 0.90
N GLY A 27 -5.40 -37.30 1.06
CA GLY A 27 -4.56 -37.40 2.26
C GLY A 27 -5.24 -38.03 3.51
N SER A 28 -6.52 -38.36 3.42
CA SER A 28 -7.34 -38.98 4.46
C SER A 28 -7.38 -38.29 5.84
N PRO A 29 -7.60 -36.96 5.93
CA PRO A 29 -7.91 -36.31 7.20
C PRO A 29 -9.25 -36.83 7.77
N ILE A 30 -9.37 -36.86 9.10
CA ILE A 30 -10.60 -37.31 9.78
C ILE A 30 -11.58 -36.14 9.91
N ALA A 31 -12.33 -35.84 8.84
CA ALA A 31 -13.34 -34.77 8.82
C ALA A 31 -14.74 -35.30 9.18
N TYR A 32 -14.94 -35.70 10.45
CA TYR A 32 -16.17 -36.35 10.92
C TYR A 32 -17.40 -35.41 10.99
N TRP A 33 -17.19 -34.10 10.84
CA TRP A 33 -18.22 -33.06 10.91
C TRP A 33 -18.82 -32.68 9.55
N LEU A 34 -18.29 -33.22 8.46
CA LEU A 34 -18.82 -33.00 7.12
C LEU A 34 -20.16 -33.71 6.93
N SER A 35 -21.09 -33.07 6.22
CA SER A 35 -22.36 -33.65 5.80
C SER A 35 -22.16 -34.77 4.75
N GLU A 36 -23.19 -35.57 4.52
CA GLU A 36 -23.17 -36.58 3.45
C GLU A 36 -23.05 -35.90 2.07
N GLU A 37 -23.71 -34.75 1.88
CA GLU A 37 -23.67 -33.92 0.68
C GLU A 37 -22.24 -33.45 0.38
N ALA A 38 -21.59 -32.79 1.34
CA ALA A 38 -20.22 -32.25 1.24
C ALA A 38 -19.18 -33.35 0.98
N PHE A 39 -19.43 -34.58 1.44
CA PHE A 39 -18.62 -35.75 1.13
C PHE A 39 -18.90 -36.28 -0.28
N SER A 40 -20.17 -36.42 -0.65
CA SER A 40 -20.59 -37.05 -1.91
C SER A 40 -20.15 -36.26 -3.15
N ILE A 41 -20.04 -34.94 -3.03
CA ILE A 41 -19.62 -34.08 -4.14
C ILE A 41 -18.14 -34.31 -4.53
N LEU A 42 -17.30 -34.77 -3.61
CA LEU A 42 -15.88 -35.06 -3.90
C LEU A 42 -15.73 -36.11 -5.01
N ASP A 43 -16.65 -37.07 -5.09
CA ASP A 43 -16.67 -38.10 -6.15
C ASP A 43 -16.98 -37.51 -7.55
N LYS A 44 -17.52 -36.29 -7.62
CA LYS A 44 -17.87 -35.58 -8.85
C LYS A 44 -16.89 -34.44 -9.20
N THR A 45 -16.04 -34.06 -8.27
CA THR A 45 -15.08 -32.96 -8.45
C THR A 45 -13.79 -33.44 -9.13
N THR A 46 -13.09 -32.51 -9.77
CA THR A 46 -11.74 -32.74 -10.28
C THR A 46 -10.72 -32.09 -9.34
N PRO A 47 -9.69 -32.81 -8.86
CA PRO A 47 -8.62 -32.17 -8.09
C PRO A 47 -7.93 -31.07 -8.89
N LEU A 48 -7.60 -29.96 -8.24
CA LEU A 48 -7.01 -28.79 -8.89
C LEU A 48 -5.71 -29.12 -9.67
N ASP A 49 -4.92 -30.10 -9.22
CA ASP A 49 -3.70 -30.56 -9.89
C ASP A 49 -3.90 -31.08 -11.33
N LYS A 50 -5.14 -31.43 -11.71
CA LYS A 50 -5.47 -31.90 -13.07
C LYS A 50 -5.72 -30.77 -14.06
N ILE A 51 -5.95 -29.56 -13.58
CA ILE A 51 -6.34 -28.40 -14.40
C ILE A 51 -5.48 -27.16 -14.13
N ALA A 52 -4.59 -27.24 -13.14
CA ALA A 52 -3.70 -26.17 -12.75
C ALA A 52 -2.40 -26.73 -12.12
N THR A 53 -1.44 -25.84 -11.88
CA THR A 53 -0.13 -26.20 -11.31
C THR A 53 0.20 -25.31 -10.13
N PRO A 54 -0.26 -25.67 -8.92
CA PRO A 54 0.15 -25.03 -7.68
C PRO A 54 1.63 -25.27 -7.41
N ARG A 55 2.36 -24.21 -7.11
CA ARG A 55 3.79 -24.19 -6.80
C ARG A 55 4.08 -23.24 -5.64
N LYS A 56 5.25 -23.44 -5.03
CA LYS A 56 5.84 -22.54 -4.04
C LYS A 56 6.67 -21.51 -4.79
N GLY A 57 6.65 -20.23 -4.40
CA GLY A 57 7.53 -19.22 -4.96
C GLY A 57 9.03 -19.45 -4.68
N MET A 58 9.87 -18.54 -5.20
CA MET A 58 11.32 -18.59 -5.04
C MET A 58 11.77 -18.13 -3.65
N CYS A 59 12.98 -18.55 -3.26
CA CYS A 59 13.60 -18.14 -2.00
C CYS A 59 14.81 -17.24 -2.26
N THR A 60 14.63 -15.92 -2.11
CA THR A 60 15.66 -14.88 -2.27
C THR A 60 16.85 -15.00 -1.32
N ARG A 61 16.66 -15.65 -0.15
CA ARG A 61 17.62 -15.80 0.97
C ARG A 61 18.07 -14.52 1.67
N ASP A 62 18.17 -13.41 0.96
CA ASP A 62 18.54 -12.10 1.49
C ASP A 62 17.55 -11.04 0.98
N ASN A 63 16.41 -10.95 1.67
CA ASN A 63 15.36 -10.00 1.31
C ASN A 63 15.81 -8.54 1.46
N ASP A 64 16.69 -8.24 2.42
CA ASP A 64 17.16 -6.87 2.64
C ASP A 64 18.06 -6.40 1.50
N TYR A 65 18.74 -7.32 0.80
CA TYR A 65 19.50 -7.00 -0.42
C TYR A 65 18.65 -7.04 -1.70
N PHE A 66 17.93 -8.15 -1.94
CA PHE A 66 17.31 -8.42 -3.25
C PHE A 66 15.88 -7.90 -3.42
N VAL A 67 15.21 -7.44 -2.36
CA VAL A 67 13.79 -7.02 -2.44
C VAL A 67 13.64 -5.57 -2.00
N ARG A 68 12.87 -4.79 -2.77
CA ARG A 68 12.52 -3.40 -2.47
C ARG A 68 11.02 -3.21 -2.54
N SER A 69 10.49 -2.18 -1.87
CA SER A 69 9.23 -1.58 -2.31
C SER A 69 9.50 -0.84 -3.62
N TRP A 70 8.56 -0.87 -4.56
CA TRP A 70 8.73 -0.25 -5.89
C TRP A 70 9.11 1.24 -5.80
N SER A 71 8.62 1.93 -4.77
CA SER A 71 8.85 3.35 -4.56
C SER A 71 10.26 3.66 -4.05
N GLU A 72 11.07 2.67 -3.66
CA GLU A 72 12.46 2.92 -3.20
C GLU A 72 13.44 3.10 -4.36
N VAL A 73 13.13 2.53 -5.53
CA VAL A 73 14.05 2.46 -6.67
C VAL A 73 13.63 3.45 -7.76
N ALA A 74 14.50 3.69 -8.74
CA ALA A 74 14.14 4.49 -9.91
C ALA A 74 13.07 3.74 -10.75
N VAL A 75 11.96 4.40 -11.08
CA VAL A 75 10.88 3.77 -11.84
C VAL A 75 11.36 3.29 -13.22
N SER A 76 12.28 4.03 -13.84
CA SER A 76 12.92 3.65 -15.11
C SER A 76 13.78 2.39 -15.02
N ARG A 77 14.09 1.88 -13.83
CA ARG A 77 14.82 0.61 -13.62
C ARG A 77 13.90 -0.58 -13.36
N ILE A 78 12.57 -0.38 -13.38
CA ILE A 78 11.58 -1.43 -13.17
C ILE A 78 10.99 -1.93 -14.50
N GLY A 79 10.90 -3.24 -14.68
CA GLY A 79 10.23 -3.89 -15.82
C GLY A 79 8.85 -4.46 -15.43
N PHE A 80 7.81 -3.63 -15.40
CA PHE A 80 6.48 -4.01 -14.91
C PHE A 80 5.76 -5.09 -15.74
N ASP A 81 5.80 -5.00 -17.08
CA ASP A 81 4.94 -5.80 -17.96
C ASP A 81 5.68 -6.85 -18.80
N CYS A 82 6.77 -7.39 -18.26
CA CYS A 82 7.52 -8.45 -18.94
C CYS A 82 6.65 -9.71 -19.06
N LYS A 83 6.62 -10.31 -20.26
CA LYS A 83 5.80 -11.50 -20.54
C LYS A 83 6.62 -12.80 -20.56
N SER A 84 7.93 -12.68 -20.51
CA SER A 84 8.88 -13.79 -20.61
C SER A 84 10.25 -13.40 -20.03
N ARG A 85 11.11 -14.41 -19.82
CA ARG A 85 12.52 -14.20 -19.42
C ARG A 85 13.32 -13.52 -20.53
N GLU A 86 13.00 -13.81 -21.78
CA GLU A 86 13.61 -13.16 -22.93
C GLU A 86 13.26 -11.66 -22.96
N ASP A 87 12.02 -11.31 -22.60
CA ASP A 87 11.61 -9.90 -22.48
C ASP A 87 12.30 -9.22 -21.31
N SER A 88 12.46 -9.90 -20.16
CA SER A 88 13.18 -9.32 -19.01
C SER A 88 14.64 -9.00 -19.35
N ILE A 89 15.33 -9.87 -20.10
CA ILE A 89 16.71 -9.62 -20.57
C ILE A 89 16.73 -8.42 -21.53
N LYS A 90 15.85 -8.39 -22.54
CA LYS A 90 15.78 -7.30 -23.52
C LYS A 90 15.44 -5.94 -22.90
N SER A 91 14.75 -5.95 -21.76
CA SER A 91 14.36 -4.73 -21.07
C SER A 91 15.54 -3.99 -20.45
N GLU A 92 16.66 -4.69 -20.22
CA GLU A 92 17.86 -4.19 -19.51
C GLU A 92 17.52 -3.57 -18.14
N LYS A 93 16.40 -3.99 -17.54
CA LYS A 93 15.95 -3.56 -16.21
C LYS A 93 16.53 -4.46 -15.13
N ARG A 94 16.61 -3.90 -13.92
CA ARG A 94 17.09 -4.60 -12.74
C ARG A 94 15.95 -5.14 -11.89
N TRP A 95 14.92 -4.31 -11.70
CA TRP A 95 13.84 -4.59 -10.75
C TRP A 95 12.61 -5.10 -11.48
N PHE A 96 11.97 -6.14 -10.95
CA PHE A 96 10.77 -6.74 -11.55
C PHE A 96 9.71 -7.00 -10.48
N PRO A 97 8.41 -6.87 -10.80
CA PRO A 97 7.33 -7.11 -9.84
C PRO A 97 7.48 -8.43 -9.09
N TYR A 98 7.32 -8.39 -7.77
CA TYR A 98 7.53 -9.52 -6.88
C TYR A 98 6.34 -9.70 -5.95
N GLN A 99 5.54 -10.74 -6.20
CA GLN A 99 4.35 -11.03 -5.44
C GLN A 99 4.70 -11.61 -4.07
N LYS A 100 4.22 -10.95 -3.02
CA LYS A 100 4.30 -11.42 -1.63
C LYS A 100 2.89 -11.74 -1.12
N GLY A 101 2.79 -12.53 -0.05
CA GLY A 101 1.50 -12.86 0.57
C GLY A 101 0.70 -11.60 0.94
N GLY A 102 1.36 -10.62 1.56
CA GLY A 102 0.79 -9.30 1.84
C GLY A 102 -0.28 -9.32 2.92
N GLU A 103 -1.05 -8.24 2.97
CA GLU A 103 -2.20 -8.09 3.89
C GLU A 103 -3.43 -8.80 3.32
N PHE A 104 -4.42 -9.09 4.17
CA PHE A 104 -5.65 -9.76 3.75
C PHE A 104 -6.41 -8.90 2.73
N ARG A 105 -6.40 -9.30 1.45
CA ARG A 105 -7.12 -8.68 0.34
C ARG A 105 -7.43 -9.74 -0.70
N GLN A 106 -8.69 -9.84 -1.11
CA GLN A 106 -9.14 -10.77 -2.15
C GLN A 106 -9.03 -10.14 -3.54
N TRP A 107 -9.15 -11.01 -4.55
CA TRP A 107 -9.31 -10.68 -5.98
C TRP A 107 -8.12 -10.05 -6.68
N TYR A 108 -7.58 -8.92 -6.19
CA TYR A 108 -6.48 -8.20 -6.84
C TYR A 108 -5.71 -7.29 -5.87
N GLY A 109 -4.41 -7.05 -6.11
CA GLY A 109 -3.60 -6.08 -5.38
C GLY A 109 -2.48 -6.70 -4.53
N ASN A 110 -2.00 -5.94 -3.53
CA ASN A 110 -0.73 -6.18 -2.81
C ASN A 110 0.51 -6.11 -3.72
N HIS A 111 0.39 -5.37 -4.82
CA HIS A 111 1.44 -5.10 -5.79
C HIS A 111 2.36 -4.00 -5.26
N ILE A 112 3.26 -4.36 -4.34
CA ILE A 112 4.13 -3.41 -3.62
C ILE A 112 5.61 -3.68 -3.85
N SER A 113 6.01 -4.94 -3.94
CA SER A 113 7.43 -5.31 -3.95
C SER A 113 7.96 -5.53 -5.35
N VAL A 114 9.25 -5.24 -5.52
CA VAL A 114 10.06 -5.61 -6.68
C VAL A 114 11.28 -6.40 -6.21
N VAL A 115 11.76 -7.31 -7.05
CA VAL A 115 12.96 -8.13 -6.80
C VAL A 115 14.01 -7.84 -7.87
N ASP A 116 15.27 -7.86 -7.45
CA ASP A 116 16.41 -7.80 -8.36
C ASP A 116 16.47 -9.10 -9.18
N TRP A 117 16.05 -8.98 -10.45
CA TRP A 117 16.08 -10.04 -11.46
C TRP A 117 16.88 -9.55 -12.69
N GLU A 118 17.86 -8.69 -12.47
CA GLU A 118 18.79 -8.22 -13.50
C GLU A 118 19.48 -9.41 -14.17
N ASP A 119 19.63 -9.34 -15.49
CA ASP A 119 20.25 -10.39 -16.31
C ASP A 119 19.65 -11.78 -15.99
N ASP A 120 18.31 -11.83 -15.99
CA ASP A 120 17.53 -13.04 -15.71
C ASP A 120 17.85 -13.67 -14.34
N GLY A 121 18.06 -12.80 -13.35
CA GLY A 121 18.32 -13.19 -11.97
C GLY A 121 19.74 -13.69 -11.72
N TYR A 122 20.72 -13.39 -12.58
CA TYR A 122 22.10 -13.89 -12.47
C TYR A 122 22.66 -13.74 -11.05
N ARG A 123 22.62 -12.51 -10.50
CA ARG A 123 23.16 -12.18 -9.16
C ARG A 123 22.50 -13.00 -8.06
N LEU A 124 21.19 -13.18 -8.17
CA LEU A 124 20.36 -13.88 -7.19
C LEU A 124 20.52 -15.41 -7.30
N LEU A 125 20.73 -15.95 -8.50
CA LEU A 125 20.91 -17.39 -8.71
C LEU A 125 22.35 -17.87 -8.47
N HIS A 126 23.35 -16.97 -8.54
CA HIS A 126 24.78 -17.27 -8.36
C HIS A 126 25.37 -16.59 -7.11
N MET A 127 24.57 -16.41 -6.06
CA MET A 127 24.97 -15.71 -4.84
C MET A 127 26.25 -16.29 -4.17
N GLU A 128 26.50 -17.61 -4.24
CA GLU A 128 27.74 -18.22 -3.70
C GLU A 128 28.99 -17.69 -4.39
N GLU A 129 28.96 -17.51 -5.71
CA GLU A 129 30.07 -16.98 -6.49
C GLU A 129 30.38 -15.53 -6.11
N LEU A 130 29.38 -14.83 -5.57
CA LEU A 130 29.45 -13.44 -5.14
C LEU A 130 29.66 -13.29 -3.61
N GLY A 131 29.84 -14.40 -2.88
CA GLY A 131 30.26 -14.39 -1.47
C GLY A 131 29.16 -14.66 -0.43
N TRP A 132 27.92 -14.97 -0.82
CA TRP A 132 26.87 -15.38 0.11
C TRP A 132 26.98 -16.85 0.49
N LYS A 133 26.35 -17.23 1.62
CA LYS A 133 26.28 -18.62 2.09
C LYS A 133 25.17 -19.43 1.41
N GLY A 134 25.21 -19.55 0.08
CA GLY A 134 24.29 -20.37 -0.71
C GLY A 134 23.44 -19.59 -1.71
N ASN A 135 23.14 -20.22 -2.84
CA ASN A 135 22.34 -19.66 -3.93
C ASN A 135 20.86 -19.58 -3.61
N SER A 136 20.19 -18.57 -4.16
CA SER A 136 18.73 -18.57 -4.27
C SER A 136 18.25 -19.74 -5.11
N THR A 137 16.99 -20.12 -4.92
CA THR A 137 16.36 -21.18 -5.69
C THR A 137 15.04 -20.69 -6.25
N ASN A 138 14.89 -20.75 -7.57
CA ASN A 138 13.61 -20.63 -8.26
C ASN A 138 13.40 -21.87 -9.13
N HIS A 139 12.44 -22.72 -8.76
CA HIS A 139 12.10 -23.94 -9.50
C HIS A 139 10.93 -23.73 -10.49
N ASN A 140 10.51 -22.48 -10.71
CA ASN A 140 9.33 -22.11 -11.47
C ASN A 140 9.69 -21.15 -12.61
N LEU A 141 10.88 -21.29 -13.20
CA LEU A 141 11.36 -20.37 -14.23
C LEU A 141 10.45 -20.37 -15.48
N GLU A 142 9.73 -21.46 -15.74
CA GLU A 142 8.72 -21.52 -16.81
C GLU A 142 7.41 -20.78 -16.47
N TYR A 143 7.18 -20.41 -15.20
CA TYR A 143 5.92 -19.82 -14.74
C TYR A 143 6.04 -18.35 -14.33
N ILE A 144 7.24 -17.85 -14.05
CA ILE A 144 7.44 -16.41 -13.83
C ILE A 144 7.02 -15.62 -15.07
N PHE A 145 6.59 -14.38 -14.87
CA PHE A 145 6.05 -13.48 -15.89
C PHE A 145 4.71 -13.89 -16.51
N SER A 146 4.20 -15.09 -16.24
CA SER A 146 2.88 -15.54 -16.70
C SER A 146 1.78 -15.19 -15.69
N PRO A 147 0.54 -14.92 -16.14
CA PRO A 147 -0.60 -14.75 -15.24
C PRO A 147 -0.84 -16.01 -14.39
N ALA A 148 -1.17 -15.80 -13.11
CA ALA A 148 -1.38 -16.87 -12.15
C ALA A 148 -2.40 -16.47 -11.06
N LEU A 149 -2.95 -17.47 -10.37
CA LEU A 149 -3.63 -17.24 -9.10
C LEU A 149 -2.62 -17.34 -7.97
N VAL A 150 -2.72 -16.45 -6.99
CA VAL A 150 -1.76 -16.36 -5.88
C VAL A 150 -2.47 -16.40 -4.54
N TRP A 151 -1.80 -16.93 -3.52
CA TRP A 151 -2.30 -16.97 -2.15
C TRP A 151 -1.18 -16.73 -1.14
N SER A 152 -1.58 -16.27 0.05
CA SER A 152 -0.66 -16.19 1.18
C SER A 152 -0.45 -17.57 1.80
N LYS A 153 0.80 -18.01 1.83
CA LYS A 153 1.19 -19.30 2.43
C LYS A 153 0.81 -19.38 3.91
N ILE A 154 0.90 -18.28 4.65
CA ILE A 154 0.56 -18.22 6.07
C ILE A 154 -0.66 -17.32 6.24
N THR A 155 -1.73 -17.86 6.80
CA THR A 155 -2.92 -17.10 7.20
C THR A 155 -3.44 -17.59 8.54
N SER A 156 -3.76 -16.67 9.44
CA SER A 156 -4.43 -16.97 10.72
C SER A 156 -5.96 -16.84 10.63
N GLY A 157 -6.46 -16.31 9.51
CA GLY A 157 -7.89 -16.16 9.23
C GLY A 157 -8.30 -16.90 7.96
N THR A 158 -9.34 -16.43 7.30
CA THR A 158 -9.83 -17.01 6.04
C THR A 158 -8.72 -16.98 4.97
N PRO A 159 -8.43 -18.10 4.29
CA PRO A 159 -7.60 -18.11 3.09
C PRO A 159 -8.11 -17.10 2.07
N TYR A 160 -7.18 -16.45 1.36
CA TYR A 160 -7.51 -15.46 0.37
C TYR A 160 -6.63 -15.61 -0.85
N PHE A 161 -7.24 -15.33 -2.00
CA PHE A 161 -6.69 -15.58 -3.31
C PHE A 161 -6.80 -14.32 -4.16
N ARG A 162 -5.83 -14.11 -5.04
CA ARG A 162 -5.82 -12.98 -5.97
C ARG A 162 -5.43 -13.44 -7.35
N TYR A 163 -5.93 -12.73 -8.35
CA TYR A 163 -5.39 -12.72 -9.68
C TYR A 163 -4.08 -11.93 -9.70
N SER A 164 -3.02 -12.54 -10.23
CA SER A 164 -1.74 -11.89 -10.54
C SER A 164 -1.60 -11.83 -12.07
N PRO A 165 -1.50 -10.65 -12.68
CA PRO A 165 -1.32 -10.53 -14.12
C PRO A 165 0.11 -10.95 -14.53
N SER A 166 0.42 -10.87 -15.83
CA SER A 166 1.79 -11.06 -16.31
C SER A 166 2.76 -10.04 -15.68
N GLY A 167 4.06 -10.35 -15.67
CA GLY A 167 5.10 -9.45 -15.15
C GLY A 167 5.71 -9.85 -13.80
N PHE A 168 5.16 -10.85 -13.13
CA PHE A 168 5.52 -11.14 -11.74
C PHE A 168 6.47 -12.33 -11.55
N LEU A 169 7.35 -12.18 -10.56
CA LEU A 169 7.98 -13.26 -9.82
C LEU A 169 7.25 -13.46 -8.48
N PHE A 170 7.46 -14.58 -7.79
CA PHE A 170 6.66 -14.96 -6.62
C PHE A 170 7.53 -15.36 -5.43
N ASP A 171 7.25 -14.81 -4.26
CA ASP A 171 7.95 -15.09 -3.00
C ASP A 171 7.62 -16.46 -2.39
N ASP A 172 8.49 -17.03 -1.54
CA ASP A 172 8.17 -18.28 -0.82
C ASP A 172 6.91 -18.14 0.04
N ALA A 173 6.63 -16.93 0.55
CA ALA A 173 5.41 -16.63 1.29
C ALA A 173 4.17 -16.45 0.39
N SER A 174 4.33 -16.41 -0.93
CA SER A 174 3.27 -16.33 -1.93
C SER A 174 3.24 -17.62 -2.76
N GLY A 175 2.21 -18.43 -2.59
CA GLY A 175 1.98 -19.50 -3.54
C GLY A 175 1.60 -18.95 -4.91
N LEU A 176 1.93 -19.69 -5.97
CA LEU A 176 1.45 -19.43 -7.33
C LEU A 176 0.74 -20.65 -7.88
N CYS A 177 -0.30 -20.44 -8.67
CA CYS A 177 -1.07 -21.48 -9.32
C CYS A 177 -1.33 -21.05 -10.76
N GLN A 178 -0.56 -21.61 -11.70
CA GLN A 178 -0.81 -21.38 -13.12
C GLN A 178 -1.94 -22.30 -13.58
N ILE A 179 -2.92 -21.76 -14.30
CA ILE A 179 -4.05 -22.53 -14.83
C ILE A 179 -3.70 -23.03 -16.24
N HIS A 180 -3.97 -24.32 -16.52
CA HIS A 180 -3.62 -24.93 -17.81
C HIS A 180 -4.43 -24.36 -18.98
N ASN A 181 -5.70 -24.05 -18.73
CA ASN A 181 -6.58 -23.35 -19.66
C ASN A 181 -7.01 -22.01 -19.06
N TYR A 182 -6.49 -20.90 -19.62
CA TYR A 182 -6.78 -19.55 -19.14
C TYR A 182 -8.27 -19.20 -19.14
N SER A 183 -9.11 -19.83 -19.95
CA SER A 183 -10.57 -19.60 -19.90
C SER A 183 -11.19 -19.97 -18.56
N ASN A 184 -10.52 -20.83 -17.77
CA ASN A 184 -11.00 -21.26 -16.46
C ASN A 184 -10.41 -20.43 -15.31
N MET A 185 -9.54 -19.46 -15.59
CA MET A 185 -8.84 -18.66 -14.56
C MET A 185 -9.83 -18.00 -13.59
N TYR A 186 -10.84 -17.32 -14.14
CA TYR A 186 -11.83 -16.58 -13.35
C TYR A 186 -12.79 -17.52 -12.63
N THR A 187 -13.24 -18.61 -13.26
CA THR A 187 -14.06 -19.63 -12.59
C THR A 187 -13.32 -20.25 -11.39
N ILE A 188 -12.03 -20.59 -11.55
CA ILE A 188 -11.23 -21.17 -10.46
C ILE A 188 -11.00 -20.13 -9.36
N LEU A 189 -10.74 -18.86 -9.70
CA LEU A 189 -10.62 -17.80 -8.70
C LEU A 189 -11.94 -17.59 -7.95
N GLY A 190 -13.07 -17.55 -8.66
CA GLY A 190 -14.42 -17.45 -8.09
C GLY A 190 -14.68 -18.57 -7.10
N TYR A 191 -14.31 -19.82 -7.43
CA TYR A 191 -14.38 -20.95 -6.52
C TYR A 191 -13.55 -20.72 -5.26
N LEU A 192 -12.27 -20.36 -5.44
CA LEU A 192 -11.31 -20.19 -4.34
C LEU A 192 -11.69 -19.05 -3.38
N CYS A 193 -12.29 -17.98 -3.89
CA CYS A 193 -12.77 -16.84 -3.10
C CYS A 193 -14.21 -17.00 -2.58
N SER A 194 -15.03 -17.88 -3.17
CA SER A 194 -16.38 -18.18 -2.67
C SER A 194 -16.34 -18.83 -1.28
N LYS A 195 -17.46 -18.88 -0.54
CA LYS A 195 -17.53 -19.61 0.74
C LYS A 195 -17.12 -21.10 0.64
N VAL A 196 -17.24 -21.70 -0.54
CA VAL A 196 -16.91 -23.12 -0.77
C VAL A 196 -15.40 -23.37 -0.75
N GLY A 197 -14.59 -22.44 -1.29
CA GLY A 197 -13.14 -22.56 -1.35
C GLY A 197 -12.49 -22.66 0.05
N PRO A 198 -12.66 -21.65 0.93
CA PRO A 198 -12.21 -21.67 2.31
C PRO A 198 -12.78 -22.83 3.11
N PHE A 199 -14.04 -23.23 2.87
CA PHE A 199 -14.64 -24.41 3.50
C PHE A 199 -13.81 -25.67 3.21
N TYR A 200 -13.59 -26.03 1.93
CA TYR A 200 -12.78 -27.20 1.60
C TYR A 200 -11.30 -27.04 1.95
N MET A 201 -10.75 -25.83 1.90
CA MET A 201 -9.39 -25.58 2.37
C MET A 201 -9.24 -25.91 3.86
N SER A 202 -10.23 -25.56 4.69
CA SER A 202 -10.22 -25.88 6.13
C SER A 202 -10.31 -27.38 6.42
N VAL A 203 -10.96 -28.14 5.54
CA VAL A 203 -11.06 -29.61 5.59
C VAL A 203 -9.73 -30.26 5.22
N ILE A 204 -9.11 -29.79 4.13
CA ILE A 204 -7.86 -30.34 3.57
C ILE A 204 -6.67 -29.97 4.44
N ASN A 205 -6.66 -28.75 4.96
CA ASN A 205 -5.56 -28.18 5.72
C ASN A 205 -6.06 -27.49 6.99
N PRO A 206 -6.16 -28.22 8.12
CA PRO A 206 -6.55 -27.64 9.40
C PRO A 206 -5.42 -26.81 10.05
N THR A 207 -4.39 -26.42 9.30
CA THR A 207 -3.23 -25.65 9.79
C THR A 207 -3.16 -24.28 9.10
N LEU A 208 -2.41 -23.35 9.69
CA LEU A 208 -2.23 -21.99 9.17
C LEU A 208 -1.41 -21.91 7.86
N ASN A 209 -0.75 -23.01 7.47
CA ASN A 209 0.26 -23.02 6.42
C ASN A 209 -0.26 -23.73 5.18
N ILE A 210 -0.71 -22.97 4.18
CA ILE A 210 -1.26 -23.48 2.92
C ILE A 210 -0.10 -23.80 1.96
N GLN A 211 0.20 -25.09 1.84
CA GLN A 211 1.22 -25.60 0.93
C GLN A 211 0.64 -25.82 -0.47
N PRO A 212 1.48 -25.84 -1.52
CA PRO A 212 1.05 -26.19 -2.88
C PRO A 212 0.34 -27.56 -2.96
N GLY A 213 0.73 -28.51 -2.11
CA GLY A 213 0.07 -29.82 -2.02
C GLY A 213 -1.38 -29.73 -1.53
N ASN A 214 -1.69 -28.78 -0.62
CA ASN A 214 -3.08 -28.55 -0.16
C ASN A 214 -3.91 -27.94 -1.29
N MET A 215 -3.35 -26.94 -1.99
CA MET A 215 -3.98 -26.36 -3.17
C MET A 215 -4.23 -27.40 -4.25
N ALA A 216 -3.26 -28.27 -4.53
CA ALA A 216 -3.35 -29.32 -5.53
C ALA A 216 -4.52 -30.29 -5.29
N SER A 217 -4.88 -30.53 -4.01
CA SER A 217 -6.00 -31.40 -3.63
C SER A 217 -7.36 -30.72 -3.60
N MET A 218 -7.46 -29.41 -3.85
CA MET A 218 -8.74 -28.70 -3.80
C MET A 218 -9.74 -29.31 -4.80
N PRO A 219 -10.97 -29.66 -4.37
CA PRO A 219 -11.98 -30.28 -5.22
C PRO A 219 -12.68 -29.23 -6.08
N VAL A 220 -12.46 -29.26 -7.39
CA VAL A 220 -12.98 -28.24 -8.31
C VAL A 220 -14.13 -28.76 -9.16
N LEU A 221 -15.21 -27.97 -9.18
CA LEU A 221 -16.23 -27.94 -10.22
C LEU A 221 -16.09 -26.63 -11.02
N LEU A 222 -16.35 -26.71 -12.32
CA LEU A 222 -16.33 -25.57 -13.22
C LEU A 222 -17.77 -25.30 -13.71
N PRO A 223 -18.65 -24.72 -12.86
CA PRO A 223 -19.95 -24.28 -13.31
C PRO A 223 -19.76 -23.17 -14.37
N GLU A 224 -20.79 -22.96 -15.19
CA GLU A 224 -20.83 -21.74 -16.00
C GLU A 224 -20.95 -20.55 -15.05
N VAL A 225 -19.86 -19.80 -14.90
CA VAL A 225 -19.84 -18.57 -14.11
C VAL A 225 -20.14 -17.44 -15.08
N SER A 226 -21.15 -16.62 -14.75
CA SER A 226 -21.43 -15.37 -15.45
C SER A 226 -20.22 -14.43 -15.32
N THR A 227 -20.20 -13.34 -16.11
CA THR A 227 -19.16 -12.30 -16.14
C THR A 227 -18.81 -11.64 -14.80
N SER A 228 -19.48 -12.02 -13.69
CA SER A 228 -19.36 -11.38 -12.37
C SER A 228 -17.95 -11.40 -11.77
N VAL A 229 -17.15 -12.45 -11.97
CA VAL A 229 -15.78 -12.50 -11.39
C VAL A 229 -14.83 -11.51 -12.06
N GLU A 230 -15.00 -11.25 -13.36
CA GLU A 230 -14.21 -10.24 -14.06
C GLU A 230 -14.54 -8.84 -13.51
N ASP A 231 -15.84 -8.53 -13.33
CA ASP A 231 -16.30 -7.27 -12.74
C ASP A 231 -15.75 -7.08 -11.31
N ILE A 232 -15.75 -8.14 -10.49
CA ILE A 232 -15.17 -8.15 -9.14
C ILE A 232 -13.67 -7.79 -9.17
N ILE A 233 -12.90 -8.38 -10.09
CA ILE A 233 -11.46 -8.12 -10.24
C ILE A 233 -11.24 -6.66 -10.66
N GLU A 234 -12.02 -6.16 -11.61
CA GLU A 234 -11.91 -4.78 -12.08
C GLU A 234 -12.27 -3.75 -10.99
N LEU A 235 -13.31 -3.98 -10.20
CA LEU A 235 -13.62 -3.14 -9.03
C LEU A 235 -12.49 -3.16 -8.01
N SER A 236 -11.95 -4.35 -7.72
CA SER A 236 -10.81 -4.50 -6.79
C SER A 236 -9.53 -3.84 -7.30
N LYS A 237 -9.33 -3.83 -8.62
CA LYS A 237 -8.20 -3.17 -9.26
C LYS A 237 -8.35 -1.65 -9.27
N PHE A 238 -9.54 -1.15 -9.60
CA PHE A 238 -9.87 0.28 -9.55
C PHE A 238 -9.65 0.85 -8.14
N ASP A 239 -10.14 0.16 -7.11
CA ASP A 239 -9.88 0.53 -5.71
C ASP A 239 -8.37 0.50 -5.39
N TRP A 240 -7.63 -0.54 -5.79
CA TRP A 240 -6.19 -0.63 -5.54
C TRP A 240 -5.40 0.52 -6.19
N ASP A 241 -5.72 0.83 -7.45
CA ASP A 241 -5.04 1.84 -8.25
C ASP A 241 -5.46 3.28 -7.89
N SER A 242 -6.41 3.44 -6.96
CA SER A 242 -6.84 4.75 -6.42
C SER A 242 -5.94 5.30 -5.31
N TYR A 243 -4.92 4.55 -4.87
CA TYR A 243 -4.03 4.94 -3.77
C TYR A 243 -2.55 5.00 -4.20
N GLU A 244 -1.80 5.96 -3.64
CA GLU A 244 -0.38 6.21 -3.96
C GLU A 244 0.57 5.02 -3.76
N THR A 245 0.14 3.98 -3.05
CA THR A 245 0.89 2.74 -2.85
C THR A 245 0.88 1.85 -4.08
N SER A 246 -0.07 2.02 -5.00
CA SER A 246 -0.06 1.36 -6.30
C SER A 246 0.87 2.10 -7.26
N TRP A 247 1.69 1.35 -8.00
CA TRP A 247 2.51 1.92 -9.08
C TRP A 247 1.69 2.34 -10.31
N ASN A 248 0.42 1.96 -10.39
CA ASN A 248 -0.53 2.43 -11.41
C ASN A 248 -1.36 3.63 -10.94
N PHE A 249 -1.10 4.16 -9.75
CA PHE A 249 -1.79 5.36 -9.27
C PHE A 249 -1.57 6.54 -10.23
N THR A 250 -2.68 7.15 -10.65
CA THR A 250 -2.68 8.23 -11.65
C THR A 250 -2.99 9.58 -11.05
N THR A 251 -4.18 9.71 -10.48
CA THR A 251 -4.71 10.94 -9.89
C THR A 251 -5.55 10.59 -8.67
N LEU A 252 -5.46 11.41 -7.63
CA LEU A 252 -6.26 11.25 -6.43
C LEU A 252 -7.77 11.34 -6.75
N PRO A 253 -8.63 10.43 -6.26
CA PRO A 253 -10.06 10.44 -6.55
C PRO A 253 -10.78 11.77 -6.26
N LEU A 254 -10.36 12.51 -5.23
CA LEU A 254 -10.92 13.84 -4.92
C LEU A 254 -10.69 14.89 -6.02
N LEU A 255 -9.80 14.65 -6.97
CA LEU A 255 -9.50 15.56 -8.08
C LEU A 255 -9.95 15.00 -9.43
N GLN A 256 -10.58 13.83 -9.45
CA GLN A 256 -11.12 13.25 -10.67
C GLN A 256 -12.40 13.98 -11.11
N PRO A 257 -12.55 14.35 -12.39
CA PRO A 257 -13.71 15.10 -12.89
C PRO A 257 -15.07 14.49 -12.54
N GLU A 258 -15.12 13.17 -12.42
CA GLU A 258 -16.31 12.38 -12.10
C GLU A 258 -16.87 12.75 -10.72
N TYR A 259 -16.00 13.06 -9.75
CA TYR A 259 -16.39 13.36 -8.36
C TYR A 259 -16.21 14.83 -7.98
N TYR A 260 -15.37 15.56 -8.71
CA TYR A 260 -15.04 16.95 -8.44
C TYR A 260 -16.29 17.86 -8.44
N THR A 261 -16.36 18.77 -7.47
CA THR A 261 -17.36 19.83 -7.32
C THR A 261 -16.70 21.14 -6.87
N SER A 262 -17.51 22.17 -6.56
CA SER A 262 -17.03 23.49 -6.12
C SER A 262 -16.15 23.46 -4.87
N THR A 263 -16.50 22.64 -3.88
CA THR A 263 -15.78 22.58 -2.59
C THR A 263 -15.30 21.16 -2.31
N LEU A 264 -14.23 21.05 -1.50
CA LEU A 264 -13.66 19.78 -1.09
C LEU A 264 -14.67 18.94 -0.29
N ARG A 265 -15.52 19.58 0.52
CA ARG A 265 -16.57 18.91 1.31
C ARG A 265 -17.62 18.26 0.43
N GLU A 266 -18.12 18.99 -0.56
CA GLU A 266 -19.08 18.47 -1.53
C GLU A 266 -18.47 17.34 -2.37
N THR A 267 -17.22 17.52 -2.79
CA THR A 267 -16.46 16.53 -3.56
C THR A 267 -16.29 15.24 -2.76
N TYR A 268 -15.88 15.33 -1.47
CA TYR A 268 -15.81 14.19 -0.57
C TYR A 268 -17.17 13.50 -0.40
N THR A 269 -18.24 14.27 -0.23
CA THR A 269 -19.60 13.71 -0.07
C THR A 269 -20.03 12.90 -1.31
N LYS A 270 -19.76 13.42 -2.50
CA LYS A 270 -20.04 12.75 -3.77
C LYS A 270 -19.18 11.49 -3.93
N LEU A 271 -17.88 11.58 -3.65
CA LEU A 271 -16.95 10.45 -3.69
C LEU A 271 -17.34 9.36 -2.68
N ARG A 272 -17.71 9.73 -1.45
CA ARG A 272 -18.16 8.80 -0.41
C ARG A 272 -19.41 8.05 -0.83
N THR A 273 -20.35 8.73 -1.48
CA THR A 273 -21.57 8.12 -2.04
C THR A 273 -21.20 7.06 -3.08
N HIS A 274 -20.31 7.39 -4.02
CA HIS A 274 -19.81 6.44 -5.00
C HIS A 274 -19.10 5.23 -4.36
N TRP A 275 -18.24 5.45 -3.36
CA TRP A 275 -17.60 4.35 -2.63
C TRP A 275 -18.59 3.42 -1.93
N LYS A 276 -19.70 3.98 -1.41
CA LYS A 276 -20.78 3.18 -0.82
C LYS A 276 -21.46 2.32 -1.88
N GLU A 277 -21.78 2.89 -3.04
CA GLU A 277 -22.36 2.17 -4.17
C GLU A 277 -21.42 1.06 -4.67
N MET A 278 -20.13 1.38 -4.85
CA MET A 278 -19.11 0.42 -5.25
C MET A 278 -18.96 -0.73 -4.26
N THR A 279 -19.00 -0.44 -2.96
CA THR A 279 -18.93 -1.47 -1.91
C THR A 279 -20.15 -2.39 -1.92
N LEU A 280 -21.34 -1.83 -2.11
CA LEU A 280 -22.58 -2.61 -2.19
C LEU A 280 -22.66 -3.44 -3.48
N GLU A 281 -22.14 -2.93 -4.59
CA GLU A 281 -22.07 -3.69 -5.83
C GLU A 281 -21.06 -4.84 -5.72
N MET A 282 -19.89 -4.59 -5.12
CA MET A 282 -18.92 -5.65 -4.80
C MET A 282 -19.54 -6.72 -3.90
N GLN A 283 -20.28 -6.32 -2.87
CA GLN A 283 -21.01 -7.24 -1.98
C GLN A 283 -22.01 -8.10 -2.77
N ARG A 284 -22.84 -7.47 -3.61
CA ARG A 284 -23.83 -8.17 -4.46
C ARG A 284 -23.17 -9.19 -5.37
N LEU A 285 -22.06 -8.81 -6.02
CA LEU A 285 -21.32 -9.69 -6.92
C LEU A 285 -20.67 -10.87 -6.17
N GLU A 286 -20.08 -10.64 -5.00
CA GLU A 286 -19.52 -11.72 -4.17
C GLU A 286 -20.60 -12.69 -3.64
N GLU A 287 -21.76 -12.17 -3.24
CA GLU A 287 -22.91 -13.00 -2.84
C GLU A 287 -23.45 -13.82 -4.01
N GLU A 288 -23.53 -13.25 -5.21
CA GLU A 288 -23.92 -13.98 -6.43
C GLU A 288 -22.89 -15.07 -6.79
N ASN A 289 -21.59 -14.77 -6.67
CA ASN A 289 -20.54 -15.78 -6.81
C ASN A 289 -20.69 -16.91 -5.77
N ASN A 290 -20.99 -16.57 -4.50
CA ASN A 290 -21.26 -17.56 -3.47
C ASN A 290 -22.48 -18.43 -3.81
N HIS A 291 -23.58 -17.84 -4.28
CA HIS A 291 -24.76 -18.58 -4.70
C HIS A 291 -24.44 -19.63 -5.78
N ILE A 292 -23.71 -19.23 -6.82
CA ILE A 292 -23.31 -20.12 -7.93
C ILE A 292 -22.53 -21.33 -7.41
N PHE A 293 -21.54 -21.10 -6.54
CA PHE A 293 -20.71 -22.19 -6.02
C PHE A 293 -21.42 -23.03 -4.97
N LEU A 294 -22.26 -22.44 -4.12
CA LEU A 294 -23.07 -23.21 -3.17
C LEU A 294 -24.05 -24.14 -3.88
N GLU A 295 -24.67 -23.68 -4.97
CA GLU A 295 -25.55 -24.51 -5.79
C GLU A 295 -24.80 -25.62 -6.52
N ALA A 296 -23.66 -25.30 -7.14
CA ALA A 296 -22.86 -26.28 -7.85
C ALA A 296 -22.36 -27.41 -6.93
N TYR A 297 -22.09 -27.12 -5.67
CA TYR A 297 -21.58 -28.09 -4.69
C TYR A 297 -22.67 -28.71 -3.81
N GLY A 298 -23.91 -28.20 -3.86
CA GLY A 298 -25.03 -28.69 -3.05
C GLY A 298 -24.90 -28.35 -1.55
N LEU A 299 -24.31 -27.21 -1.21
CA LEU A 299 -23.97 -26.81 0.16
C LEU A 299 -24.89 -25.70 0.74
N GLN A 300 -26.05 -25.45 0.12
CA GLN A 300 -26.96 -24.37 0.53
C GLN A 300 -27.54 -24.54 1.94
N ASP A 301 -27.61 -25.79 2.43
CA ASP A 301 -28.08 -26.10 3.78
C ASP A 301 -26.96 -25.97 4.85
N GLU A 302 -25.69 -25.83 4.42
CA GLU A 302 -24.52 -25.76 5.30
C GLU A 302 -23.93 -24.36 5.42
N LEU A 303 -23.99 -23.59 4.34
CA LEU A 303 -23.33 -22.29 4.20
C LEU A 303 -24.31 -21.27 3.62
N THR A 304 -24.19 -20.03 4.09
CA THR A 304 -24.97 -18.92 3.55
C THR A 304 -24.17 -18.15 2.50
N PRO A 305 -24.84 -17.62 1.47
CA PRO A 305 -24.19 -16.81 0.42
C PRO A 305 -23.78 -15.43 0.92
N ASP A 306 -24.42 -14.94 2.00
CA ASP A 306 -24.29 -13.60 2.55
C ASP A 306 -22.83 -13.18 2.83
N MET A 307 -22.51 -11.94 2.47
CA MET A 307 -21.19 -11.34 2.71
C MET A 307 -21.31 -10.13 3.62
N PRO A 308 -20.78 -10.18 4.86
CA PRO A 308 -20.70 -8.99 5.71
C PRO A 308 -19.86 -7.89 5.06
N LEU A 309 -20.26 -6.62 5.25
CA LEU A 309 -19.47 -5.48 4.74
C LEU A 309 -18.03 -5.47 5.27
N SER A 310 -17.76 -6.03 6.44
CA SER A 310 -16.38 -6.16 6.97
C SER A 310 -15.51 -7.15 6.19
N GLU A 311 -16.09 -8.05 5.40
CA GLU A 311 -15.37 -9.00 4.54
C GLU A 311 -15.11 -8.47 3.13
N ILE A 312 -15.77 -7.36 2.72
CA ILE A 312 -15.59 -6.76 1.39
C ILE A 312 -14.27 -5.96 1.35
N THR A 313 -13.26 -6.55 0.70
CA THR A 313 -11.85 -6.10 0.80
C THR A 313 -11.45 -4.90 -0.08
N LEU A 314 -12.30 -3.87 -0.16
CA LEU A 314 -12.00 -2.60 -0.81
C LEU A 314 -11.43 -1.60 0.20
N THR A 315 -10.36 -0.88 -0.13
CA THR A 315 -9.73 0.11 0.75
C THR A 315 -10.69 1.27 1.05
N CYS A 316 -11.56 1.63 0.10
CA CYS A 316 -12.58 2.66 0.31
C CYS A 316 -13.71 2.24 1.28
N ASN A 317 -13.81 0.95 1.61
CA ASN A 317 -14.81 0.42 2.50
C ASN A 317 -14.34 0.55 3.96
N PRO A 318 -14.98 1.41 4.78
CA PRO A 318 -14.51 1.65 6.13
C PRO A 318 -14.69 0.43 7.05
N TYR A 319 -15.68 -0.42 6.81
CA TYR A 319 -15.93 -1.63 7.62
C TYR A 319 -14.76 -2.62 7.53
N TYR A 320 -14.11 -2.71 6.37
CA TYR A 320 -12.92 -3.52 6.15
C TYR A 320 -11.64 -2.79 6.54
N ARG A 321 -11.46 -1.53 6.11
CA ARG A 321 -10.22 -0.76 6.33
C ARG A 321 -9.89 -0.59 7.80
N TYR A 322 -10.91 -0.42 8.64
CA TYR A 322 -10.71 0.02 10.02
C TYR A 322 -10.78 -1.06 11.09
N ASN A 323 -11.37 -2.23 10.82
CA ASN A 323 -11.50 -3.41 11.69
C ASN A 323 -11.97 -3.15 13.15
N GLY A 324 -12.75 -4.08 13.68
CA GLY A 324 -13.23 -4.07 15.07
C GLY A 324 -14.64 -3.49 15.24
N ASP A 325 -15.10 -3.48 16.49
CA ASP A 325 -16.45 -3.07 16.88
C ASP A 325 -16.52 -1.55 17.06
N ARG A 326 -16.58 -0.82 15.93
CA ARG A 326 -16.67 0.65 15.87
C ARG A 326 -18.05 1.08 15.36
N SER A 327 -18.54 2.22 15.82
CA SER A 327 -19.82 2.76 15.33
C SER A 327 -19.69 3.27 13.89
N GLU A 328 -20.81 3.40 13.17
CA GLU A 328 -20.82 3.94 11.81
C GLU A 328 -20.25 5.36 11.79
N GLU A 329 -20.55 6.20 12.79
CA GLU A 329 -20.01 7.56 12.90
C GLU A 329 -18.49 7.58 13.10
N GLU A 330 -17.94 6.65 13.90
CA GLU A 330 -16.49 6.52 14.09
C GLU A 330 -15.80 6.08 12.78
N LEU A 331 -16.41 5.14 12.05
CA LEU A 331 -15.92 4.66 10.77
C LEU A 331 -15.89 5.76 9.70
N GLU A 332 -16.96 6.56 9.60
CA GLU A 332 -17.03 7.69 8.68
C GLU A 332 -16.02 8.79 9.03
N ALA A 333 -15.84 9.09 10.31
CA ALA A 333 -14.84 10.07 10.76
C ALA A 333 -13.40 9.62 10.44
N LEU A 334 -13.09 8.33 10.65
CA LEU A 334 -11.79 7.76 10.30
C LEU A 334 -11.55 7.79 8.79
N LEU A 335 -12.55 7.40 7.99
CA LEU A 335 -12.46 7.43 6.53
C LEU A 335 -12.20 8.85 6.02
N LEU A 336 -12.96 9.84 6.52
CA LEU A 336 -12.76 11.24 6.18
C LEU A 336 -11.35 11.70 6.55
N THR A 337 -10.91 11.41 7.78
CA THR A 337 -9.58 11.80 8.28
C THR A 337 -8.48 11.26 7.37
N ASP A 338 -8.49 9.96 7.07
CA ASP A 338 -7.47 9.35 6.22
C ASP A 338 -7.55 9.85 4.77
N THR A 339 -8.75 10.10 4.24
CA THR A 339 -8.94 10.67 2.89
C THR A 339 -8.34 12.07 2.79
N ILE A 340 -8.47 12.89 3.84
CA ILE A 340 -7.84 14.22 3.90
C ILE A 340 -6.32 14.12 4.05
N LYS A 341 -5.82 13.12 4.79
CA LYS A 341 -4.36 12.86 4.85
C LYS A 341 -3.80 12.41 3.51
N GLU A 342 -4.52 11.57 2.77
CA GLU A 342 -4.18 11.16 1.39
C GLU A 342 -4.18 12.37 0.45
N PHE A 343 -5.14 13.29 0.58
CA PHE A 343 -5.16 14.57 -0.13
C PHE A 343 -3.92 15.43 0.16
N ILE A 344 -3.56 15.56 1.43
CA ILE A 344 -2.35 16.29 1.83
C ILE A 344 -1.09 15.59 1.29
N SER A 345 -0.99 14.26 1.39
CA SER A 345 0.14 13.48 0.82
C SER A 345 0.29 13.72 -0.69
N TYR A 346 -0.81 13.65 -1.43
CA TYR A 346 -0.81 13.91 -2.87
C TYR A 346 -0.36 15.35 -3.19
N SER A 347 -0.82 16.32 -2.41
CA SER A 347 -0.38 17.72 -2.56
C SER A 347 1.13 17.86 -2.36
N VAL A 348 1.72 17.18 -1.37
CA VAL A 348 3.18 17.15 -1.14
C VAL A 348 3.90 16.46 -2.31
N GLY A 349 3.31 15.40 -2.87
CA GLY A 349 3.79 14.80 -4.10
C GLY A 349 3.80 15.76 -5.30
N CYS A 350 2.78 16.62 -5.43
CA CYS A 350 2.76 17.69 -6.42
C CYS A 350 3.81 18.78 -6.13
N MET A 351 4.00 19.14 -4.85
CA MET A 351 5.04 20.10 -4.44
C MET A 351 6.45 19.61 -4.80
N PHE A 352 6.71 18.31 -4.71
CA PHE A 352 7.98 17.73 -5.14
C PHE A 352 8.04 17.36 -6.63
N GLY A 353 6.94 17.48 -7.37
CA GLY A 353 6.87 17.12 -8.79
C GLY A 353 6.80 15.61 -9.04
N ARG A 354 6.56 14.80 -8.00
CA ARG A 354 6.29 13.37 -8.15
C ARG A 354 5.01 13.13 -8.96
N TYR A 355 4.01 14.00 -8.75
CA TYR A 355 2.76 14.02 -9.50
C TYR A 355 2.53 15.42 -10.11
N SER A 356 1.54 15.52 -11.00
CA SER A 356 1.06 16.77 -11.58
C SER A 356 -0.46 16.81 -11.56
N LEU A 357 -1.02 18.02 -11.50
CA LEU A 357 -2.45 18.24 -11.75
C LEU A 357 -2.78 18.16 -13.25
N ASP A 358 -1.78 18.34 -14.11
CA ASP A 358 -1.93 18.49 -15.56
C ASP A 358 -1.51 17.24 -16.34
N LYS A 359 -0.97 16.22 -15.66
CA LYS A 359 -0.56 14.94 -16.23
C LYS A 359 -0.84 13.79 -15.27
N PRO A 360 -1.58 12.74 -15.70
CA PRO A 360 -1.86 11.59 -14.86
C PRO A 360 -0.60 10.73 -14.66
N GLY A 361 -0.45 10.17 -13.46
CA GLY A 361 0.64 9.24 -13.11
C GLY A 361 1.90 9.94 -12.61
N LEU A 362 2.94 9.13 -12.38
CA LEU A 362 4.24 9.61 -11.93
C LEU A 362 4.88 10.52 -12.98
N VAL A 363 5.49 11.61 -12.50
CA VAL A 363 6.27 12.53 -13.33
C VAL A 363 7.75 12.45 -12.98
N LEU A 364 8.12 12.79 -11.75
CA LEU A 364 9.47 12.59 -11.22
C LEU A 364 9.52 11.39 -10.28
N ALA A 365 10.29 10.37 -10.64
CA ALA A 365 10.49 9.15 -9.88
C ALA A 365 11.79 8.42 -10.26
N ASN A 366 12.79 9.13 -10.78
CA ASN A 366 14.12 8.62 -11.11
C ASN A 366 15.21 9.40 -10.36
N GLN A 367 16.40 8.80 -10.27
CA GLN A 367 17.50 9.33 -9.49
C GLN A 367 18.03 10.66 -10.04
N GLY A 368 18.10 11.67 -9.18
CA GLY A 368 18.71 12.96 -9.45
C GLY A 368 17.89 13.90 -10.33
N GLU A 369 16.60 13.61 -10.55
CA GLU A 369 15.73 14.44 -11.39
C GLU A 369 15.53 15.85 -10.81
N LYS A 370 15.34 16.81 -11.72
CA LYS A 370 15.26 18.24 -11.44
C LYS A 370 13.95 18.81 -12.00
N ILE A 371 13.72 20.09 -11.69
CA ILE A 371 12.59 20.83 -12.25
C ILE A 371 12.61 20.87 -13.79
N GLY A 372 13.80 20.83 -14.41
CA GLY A 372 13.92 20.74 -15.87
C GLY A 372 13.27 19.47 -16.44
N ASP A 373 13.56 18.32 -15.83
CA ASP A 373 12.99 17.02 -16.23
C ASP A 373 11.47 16.99 -16.03
N TYR A 374 10.95 17.73 -15.04
CA TYR A 374 9.51 17.90 -14.85
C TYR A 374 8.90 18.73 -15.98
N LEU A 375 9.49 19.88 -16.32
CA LEU A 375 8.98 20.78 -17.34
C LEU A 375 9.07 20.20 -18.77
N GLU A 376 9.99 19.26 -19.02
CA GLU A 376 10.00 18.48 -20.26
C GLU A 376 8.74 17.62 -20.42
N GLN A 377 8.19 17.12 -19.31
CA GLN A 377 7.00 16.29 -19.28
C GLN A 377 5.71 17.10 -19.11
N VAL A 378 5.77 18.23 -18.41
CA VAL A 378 4.65 19.14 -18.13
C VAL A 378 5.10 20.59 -18.39
N PRO A 379 5.07 21.05 -19.66
CA PRO A 379 5.65 22.35 -20.02
C PRO A 379 4.95 23.59 -19.44
N GLU A 380 3.64 23.50 -19.18
CA GLU A 380 2.82 24.60 -18.65
C GLU A 380 2.04 24.10 -17.42
N PRO A 381 2.71 23.88 -16.27
CA PRO A 381 2.05 23.33 -15.10
C PRO A 381 1.16 24.36 -14.40
N SER A 382 -0.05 23.94 -14.04
CA SER A 382 -0.97 24.72 -13.21
C SER A 382 -0.43 24.91 -11.79
N PHE A 383 0.38 23.97 -11.31
CA PHE A 383 1.06 24.03 -10.01
C PHE A 383 2.53 23.62 -10.17
N ILE A 384 3.44 24.59 -10.14
CA ILE A 384 4.87 24.34 -10.34
C ILE A 384 5.50 23.68 -9.09
N PRO A 385 6.23 22.56 -9.24
CA PRO A 385 6.97 21.97 -8.13
C PRO A 385 8.02 22.91 -7.57
N ASP A 386 8.42 22.65 -6.34
CA ASP A 386 9.56 23.28 -5.71
C ASP A 386 10.84 23.06 -6.54
N ALA A 387 11.61 24.12 -6.74
CA ALA A 387 12.72 24.14 -7.69
C ALA A 387 13.94 23.37 -7.17
N ASP A 388 14.25 23.49 -5.88
CA ASP A 388 15.50 23.00 -5.31
C ASP A 388 15.36 21.69 -4.53
N ASN A 389 14.12 21.22 -4.34
CA ASN A 389 13.73 19.99 -3.63
C ASN A 389 13.75 20.13 -2.10
N ILE A 390 13.62 21.33 -1.56
CA ILE A 390 13.63 21.59 -0.12
C ILE A 390 12.37 22.35 0.26
N ILE A 391 11.51 21.76 1.09
CA ILE A 391 10.29 22.42 1.55
C ILE A 391 10.37 22.61 3.07
N PRO A 392 10.48 23.85 3.58
CA PRO A 392 10.57 24.11 5.01
C PRO A 392 9.23 23.84 5.72
N ILE A 393 9.32 23.29 6.93
CA ILE A 393 8.18 22.97 7.80
C ILE A 393 8.42 23.58 9.17
N LEU A 394 8.11 24.87 9.32
CA LEU A 394 8.44 25.64 10.52
C LEU A 394 7.21 26.04 11.32
N GLU A 395 7.42 26.44 12.59
CA GLU A 395 6.36 26.92 13.48
C GLU A 395 5.71 28.20 12.99
N ASP A 396 6.49 29.08 12.37
CA ASP A 396 6.03 30.32 11.75
C ASP A 396 6.46 30.35 10.27
N GLU A 397 5.79 31.18 9.46
CA GLU A 397 6.12 31.38 8.06
C GLU A 397 7.35 32.29 7.92
N TYR A 398 8.49 31.70 7.55
CA TYR A 398 9.75 32.43 7.31
C TYR A 398 10.16 32.46 5.83
N PHE A 399 9.61 31.57 4.99
CA PHE A 399 9.99 31.39 3.60
C PHE A 399 8.77 31.39 2.69
N GLU A 400 8.92 31.83 1.44
CA GLU A 400 7.84 31.87 0.44
C GLU A 400 7.36 30.47 0.02
N ASP A 401 8.25 29.49 0.10
CA ASP A 401 8.02 28.08 -0.22
C ASP A 401 7.64 27.23 1.01
N ASP A 402 7.23 27.85 2.12
CA ASP A 402 6.71 27.16 3.30
C ASP A 402 5.58 26.19 2.95
N ILE A 403 5.59 25.02 3.58
CA ILE A 403 4.67 23.92 3.26
C ILE A 403 3.18 24.31 3.33
N VAL A 404 2.78 25.17 4.27
CA VAL A 404 1.39 25.61 4.40
C VAL A 404 1.05 26.64 3.33
N GLY A 405 1.99 27.54 3.01
CA GLY A 405 1.87 28.46 1.88
C GLY A 405 1.66 27.71 0.56
N ARG A 406 2.52 26.72 0.29
CA ARG A 406 2.40 25.83 -0.89
C ARG A 406 1.10 25.03 -0.88
N PHE A 407 0.64 24.56 0.28
CA PHE A 407 -0.63 23.83 0.39
C PHE A 407 -1.84 24.73 0.10
N LYS A 408 -1.81 25.99 0.54
CA LYS A 408 -2.84 26.98 0.21
C LYS A 408 -2.85 27.27 -1.29
N GLU A 409 -1.69 27.42 -1.91
CA GLU A 409 -1.60 27.62 -3.37
C GLU A 409 -2.15 26.40 -4.12
N PHE A 410 -1.82 25.19 -3.69
CA PHE A 410 -2.41 23.97 -4.24
C PHE A 410 -3.94 24.00 -4.17
N LEU A 411 -4.51 24.37 -3.01
CA LEU A 411 -5.96 24.51 -2.84
C LEU A 411 -6.58 25.57 -3.77
N LYS A 412 -5.90 26.72 -3.97
CA LYS A 412 -6.36 27.76 -4.89
C LYS A 412 -6.39 27.26 -6.33
N VAL A 413 -5.36 26.51 -6.75
CA VAL A 413 -5.31 25.93 -8.10
C VAL A 413 -6.36 24.84 -8.27
N THR A 414 -6.60 23.99 -7.27
CA THR A 414 -7.54 22.87 -7.40
C THR A 414 -9.00 23.24 -7.20
N PHE A 415 -9.34 24.12 -6.26
CA PHE A 415 -10.73 24.43 -5.87
C PHE A 415 -11.09 25.92 -6.01
N GLY A 416 -10.15 26.76 -6.43
CA GLY A 416 -10.34 28.21 -6.57
C GLY A 416 -10.09 29.00 -5.28
N GLU A 417 -9.75 30.27 -5.44
CA GLU A 417 -9.48 31.18 -4.32
C GLU A 417 -10.73 31.48 -3.48
N ASP A 418 -11.90 31.55 -4.12
CA ASP A 418 -13.18 31.87 -3.45
C ASP A 418 -13.60 30.83 -2.40
N THR A 419 -13.16 29.57 -2.54
CA THR A 419 -13.53 28.46 -1.64
C THR A 419 -12.41 28.12 -0.64
N LEU A 420 -11.27 28.83 -0.68
CA LEU A 420 -10.08 28.51 0.11
C LEU A 420 -10.37 28.44 1.61
N SER A 421 -11.09 29.43 2.16
CA SER A 421 -11.41 29.46 3.60
C SER A 421 -12.26 28.27 4.02
N GLU A 422 -13.29 27.93 3.24
CA GLU A 422 -14.18 26.80 3.53
C GLU A 422 -13.43 25.47 3.46
N ASN A 423 -12.56 25.30 2.46
CA ASN A 423 -11.75 24.09 2.30
C ASN A 423 -10.74 23.93 3.45
N LEU A 424 -10.09 25.01 3.88
CA LEU A 424 -9.18 24.98 5.03
C LEU A 424 -9.92 24.58 6.32
N ASP A 425 -11.12 25.12 6.55
CA ASP A 425 -11.94 24.78 7.70
C ASP A 425 -12.35 23.30 7.70
N PHE A 426 -12.76 22.77 6.54
CA PHE A 426 -13.10 21.35 6.40
C PHE A 426 -11.90 20.43 6.65
N ILE A 427 -10.73 20.79 6.11
CA ILE A 427 -9.49 20.04 6.35
C ILE A 427 -9.12 20.06 7.83
N ALA A 428 -9.16 21.22 8.47
CA ALA A 428 -8.83 21.36 9.89
C ALA A 428 -9.81 20.57 10.79
N GLU A 429 -11.09 20.56 10.46
CA GLU A 429 -12.10 19.73 11.12
C GLU A 429 -11.74 18.24 11.02
N ALA A 430 -11.46 17.75 9.81
CA ALA A 430 -11.09 16.34 9.57
C ALA A 430 -9.79 15.93 10.28
N LEU A 431 -8.86 16.88 10.49
CA LEU A 431 -7.63 16.65 11.24
C LEU A 431 -7.83 16.67 12.78
N GLY A 432 -9.07 16.76 13.26
CA GLY A 432 -9.41 16.76 14.69
C GLY A 432 -9.39 18.15 15.33
N GLY A 433 -9.44 19.21 14.52
CA GLY A 433 -9.62 20.58 14.99
C GLY A 433 -10.92 20.74 15.78
N ASN A 434 -10.87 21.40 16.93
CA ASN A 434 -12.02 21.59 17.83
C ASN A 434 -12.51 23.05 17.88
N GLY A 435 -12.20 23.85 16.85
CA GLY A 435 -12.57 25.26 16.73
C GLY A 435 -11.81 26.23 17.66
N LYS A 436 -10.88 25.75 18.49
CA LYS A 436 -10.09 26.62 19.40
C LYS A 436 -8.91 27.32 18.72
N LYS A 437 -8.46 26.80 17.58
CA LYS A 437 -7.35 27.31 16.77
C LYS A 437 -7.87 27.61 15.38
N SER A 438 -7.24 28.55 14.67
CA SER A 438 -7.53 28.74 13.25
C SER A 438 -7.14 27.50 12.45
N SER A 439 -7.78 27.33 11.30
CA SER A 439 -7.59 26.19 10.42
C SER A 439 -6.16 26.06 9.92
N GLU A 440 -5.51 27.19 9.60
CA GLU A 440 -4.08 27.23 9.24
C GLU A 440 -3.17 26.70 10.36
N VAL A 441 -3.46 27.03 11.62
CA VAL A 441 -2.66 26.52 12.76
C VAL A 441 -2.85 25.03 12.95
N VAL A 442 -4.07 24.50 12.74
CA VAL A 442 -4.33 23.05 12.81
C VAL A 442 -3.57 22.30 11.70
N ILE A 443 -3.60 22.83 10.47
CA ILE A 443 -2.88 22.25 9.33
C ILE A 443 -1.36 22.34 9.52
N ARG A 444 -0.84 23.48 10.00
CA ARG A 444 0.58 23.63 10.35
C ARG A 444 1.01 22.64 11.44
N ASP A 445 0.20 22.51 12.49
CA ASP A 445 0.43 21.52 13.55
C ASP A 445 0.46 20.09 12.99
N TYR A 446 -0.39 19.76 12.03
CA TYR A 446 -0.39 18.46 11.36
C TYR A 446 0.94 18.21 10.62
N PHE A 447 1.40 19.14 9.78
CA PHE A 447 2.68 19.00 9.08
C PHE A 447 3.86 18.85 10.05
N LEU A 448 3.90 19.64 11.13
CA LEU A 448 4.99 19.61 12.12
C LEU A 448 5.04 18.31 12.95
N LYS A 449 3.90 17.71 13.27
CA LYS A 449 3.79 16.68 14.33
C LYS A 449 3.32 15.31 13.88
N SER A 450 2.57 15.26 12.77
CA SER A 450 1.78 14.09 12.40
C SER A 450 2.04 13.62 10.97
N PHE A 451 2.20 14.53 10.01
CA PHE A 451 2.41 14.19 8.60
C PHE A 451 3.51 13.15 8.40
N TYR A 452 4.70 13.38 8.98
CA TYR A 452 5.81 12.45 8.80
C TYR A 452 5.53 11.06 9.39
N LYS A 453 4.77 10.96 10.49
CA LYS A 453 4.39 9.66 11.08
C LYS A 453 3.43 8.90 10.16
N ASP A 454 2.47 9.61 9.57
CA ASP A 454 1.54 9.01 8.59
C ASP A 454 2.31 8.57 7.33
N HIS A 455 3.26 9.38 6.86
CA HIS A 455 4.15 9.04 5.74
C HIS A 455 5.02 7.80 6.03
N LEU A 456 5.61 7.71 7.23
CA LEU A 456 6.35 6.51 7.65
C LEU A 456 5.47 5.27 7.70
N LYS A 457 4.20 5.40 8.11
CA LYS A 457 3.23 4.29 8.13
C LYS A 457 2.91 3.84 6.71
N MET A 458 2.58 4.77 5.81
CA MET A 458 2.24 4.50 4.40
C MET A 458 3.35 3.70 3.71
N TYR A 459 4.61 4.11 3.89
CA TYR A 459 5.76 3.48 3.26
C TYR A 459 6.45 2.41 4.13
N LYS A 460 5.81 1.90 5.19
CA LYS A 460 6.34 0.83 6.07
C LYS A 460 7.79 1.10 6.55
N LYS A 461 8.05 2.32 7.03
CA LYS A 461 9.36 2.84 7.47
C LYS A 461 10.44 2.87 6.38
N ARG A 462 10.01 3.05 5.12
CA ARG A 462 10.88 3.28 3.95
C ARG A 462 10.40 4.54 3.21
N PRO A 463 10.38 5.70 3.90
CA PRO A 463 9.77 6.92 3.35
C PRO A 463 10.52 7.42 2.12
N ILE A 464 9.77 7.99 1.17
CA ILE A 464 10.34 8.63 -0.03
C ILE A 464 10.62 10.13 0.17
N TYR A 465 9.81 10.81 0.98
CA TYR A 465 10.14 12.14 1.52
C TYR A 465 10.93 11.99 2.81
N TRP A 466 12.08 12.64 2.95
CA TRP A 466 12.92 12.55 4.13
C TRP A 466 12.85 13.85 4.93
N MET A 467 12.57 13.72 6.23
CA MET A 467 12.48 14.85 7.16
C MET A 467 13.86 15.16 7.75
N PHE A 468 14.48 16.23 7.27
CA PHE A 468 15.63 16.86 7.92
C PHE A 468 15.13 17.66 9.10
N SER A 469 15.72 17.45 10.28
CA SER A 469 15.24 18.06 11.52
C SER A 469 16.39 18.34 12.48
N SER A 470 16.40 19.55 13.05
CA SER A 470 17.36 19.97 14.08
C SER A 470 17.19 19.24 15.42
N GLY A 471 16.08 18.53 15.61
CA GLY A 471 15.84 17.69 16.77
C GLY A 471 14.52 18.00 17.48
N LYS A 472 14.55 17.94 18.82
CA LYS A 472 13.32 17.97 19.64
C LYS A 472 12.60 19.32 19.61
N GLY A 473 13.35 20.43 19.53
CA GLY A 473 12.77 21.76 19.43
C GLY A 473 12.21 22.04 18.05
N LYS A 474 12.58 21.24 17.03
CA LYS A 474 12.14 21.41 15.64
C LYS A 474 12.41 22.85 15.16
N ALA A 475 13.52 23.44 15.63
CA ALA A 475 13.91 24.80 15.28
C ALA A 475 14.12 24.95 13.78
N PHE A 476 14.62 23.89 13.12
CA PHE A 476 14.61 23.71 11.69
C PHE A 476 14.01 22.36 11.34
N ASN A 477 13.06 22.34 10.41
CA ASN A 477 12.65 21.13 9.71
C ASN A 477 12.49 21.46 8.22
N ALA A 478 12.87 20.51 7.37
CA ALA A 478 12.56 20.55 5.95
C ALA A 478 12.32 19.13 5.42
N LEU A 479 11.43 19.01 4.45
CA LEU A 479 11.29 17.80 3.66
C LEU A 479 12.15 17.89 2.40
N ILE A 480 12.71 16.76 1.99
CA ILE A 480 13.25 16.56 0.66
C ILE A 480 12.61 15.32 0.03
N TYR A 481 12.54 15.25 -1.30
CA TYR A 481 12.17 14.03 -2.01
C TYR A 481 13.42 13.27 -2.47
N MET A 482 13.57 12.01 -2.05
CA MET A 482 14.80 11.24 -2.26
C MET A 482 15.17 11.05 -3.74
N HIS A 483 14.19 10.91 -4.64
CA HIS A 483 14.45 10.75 -6.08
C HIS A 483 15.07 12.00 -6.69
N ARG A 484 14.78 13.18 -6.13
CA ARG A 484 15.35 14.47 -6.56
C ARG A 484 16.59 14.88 -5.77
N TYR A 485 17.09 14.04 -4.86
CA TYR A 485 18.29 14.35 -4.09
C TYR A 485 19.51 14.48 -5.01
N ARG A 486 20.36 15.46 -4.69
CA ARG A 486 21.63 15.71 -5.38
C ARG A 486 22.74 15.94 -4.37
N THR A 487 23.98 15.79 -4.80
CA THR A 487 25.17 15.97 -3.95
C THR A 487 25.30 17.38 -3.37
N ASP A 488 24.67 18.38 -4.00
CA ASP A 488 24.62 19.77 -3.53
C ASP A 488 23.41 20.10 -2.65
N THR A 489 22.43 19.21 -2.48
CA THR A 489 21.19 19.48 -1.71
C THR A 489 21.47 19.93 -0.28
N LEU A 490 22.45 19.34 0.41
CA LEU A 490 22.79 19.75 1.77
C LEU A 490 23.44 21.14 1.83
N ALA A 491 24.22 21.51 0.81
CA ALA A 491 24.84 22.82 0.73
C ALA A 491 23.81 23.93 0.48
N VAL A 492 22.83 23.66 -0.39
CA VAL A 492 21.67 24.53 -0.64
C VAL A 492 20.83 24.67 0.63
N MET A 493 20.45 23.55 1.26
CA MET A 493 19.69 23.56 2.53
C MET A 493 20.36 24.38 3.62
N ARG A 494 21.69 24.27 3.73
CA ARG A 494 22.45 25.06 4.70
C ARG A 494 22.44 26.55 4.38
N THR A 495 22.72 26.91 3.13
CA THR A 495 22.97 28.30 2.73
C THR A 495 21.69 29.09 2.61
N ASP A 496 20.69 28.53 1.93
CA ASP A 496 19.50 29.25 1.48
C ASP A 496 18.35 29.12 2.51
N TYR A 497 18.44 28.15 3.43
CA TYR A 497 17.41 27.94 4.45
C TYR A 497 17.93 28.07 5.86
N LEU A 498 18.90 27.26 6.28
CA LEU A 498 19.32 27.22 7.69
C LEU A 498 19.92 28.54 8.15
N LEU A 499 20.93 29.05 7.43
CA LEU A 499 21.61 30.30 7.80
C LEU A 499 20.68 31.51 7.65
N GLU A 500 19.78 31.48 6.67
CA GLU A 500 18.77 32.52 6.49
C GLU A 500 17.77 32.53 7.67
N LEU A 501 17.33 31.35 8.13
CA LEU A 501 16.46 31.23 9.30
C LEU A 501 17.16 31.73 10.57
N GLU A 502 18.42 31.36 10.78
CA GLU A 502 19.22 31.84 11.92
C GLU A 502 19.27 33.37 11.94
N GLY A 503 19.59 34.00 10.80
CA GLY A 503 19.62 35.46 10.67
C GLY A 503 18.26 36.12 10.93
N LYS A 504 17.16 35.54 10.44
CA LYS A 504 15.79 36.03 10.69
C LYS A 504 15.41 35.94 12.18
N LEU A 505 15.76 34.84 12.85
CA LEU A 505 15.50 34.65 14.27
C LEU A 505 16.36 35.57 15.13
N ASP A 506 17.62 35.82 14.75
CA ASP A 506 18.50 36.77 15.42
C ASP A 506 17.96 38.20 15.34
N ALA A 507 17.58 38.64 14.14
CA ALA A 507 16.96 39.95 13.95
C ALA A 507 15.68 40.09 14.78
N LYS A 508 14.81 39.06 14.79
CA LYS A 508 13.60 39.03 15.62
C LYS A 508 13.93 39.11 17.12
N ARG A 509 14.97 38.40 17.57
CA ARG A 509 15.45 38.42 18.96
C ARG A 509 15.97 39.79 19.39
N GLU A 510 16.58 40.55 18.49
CA GLU A 510 17.06 41.92 18.73
C GLU A 510 15.93 42.95 18.74
N MET A 511 14.90 42.77 17.90
CA MET A 511 13.76 43.70 17.80
C MET A 511 12.82 43.67 19.01
N ILE A 512 12.79 42.56 19.75
CA ILE A 512 11.97 42.44 20.96
C ILE A 512 12.52 43.37 22.05
N GLN A 513 11.80 44.48 22.31
CA GLN A 513 12.13 45.46 23.35
C GLN A 513 11.94 44.87 24.76
N SER A 514 12.59 45.49 25.76
CA SER A 514 12.66 44.97 27.13
C SER A 514 11.43 45.29 27.98
N ASP A 515 10.22 44.91 27.54
CA ASP A 515 9.05 44.96 28.42
C ASP A 515 8.97 43.68 29.27
N ILE A 516 8.84 43.87 30.59
CA ILE A 516 9.18 42.89 31.61
C ILE A 516 8.05 41.86 31.76
N GLY A 517 7.98 40.88 30.85
CA GLY A 517 7.07 39.73 30.99
C GLY A 517 6.97 38.82 29.77
N LYS A 518 6.18 39.21 28.77
CA LYS A 518 5.93 38.40 27.55
C LYS A 518 7.15 38.32 26.63
N ASP A 519 7.87 39.43 26.52
CA ASP A 519 9.04 39.56 25.66
C ASP A 519 10.23 38.74 26.18
N ALA A 520 10.33 38.53 27.50
CA ALA A 520 11.35 37.68 28.10
C ALA A 520 11.16 36.19 27.75
N GLN A 521 9.91 35.71 27.71
CA GLN A 521 9.61 34.32 27.36
C GLN A 521 9.87 34.06 25.88
N GLU A 522 9.46 34.98 25.00
CA GLU A 522 9.72 34.85 23.56
C GLU A 522 11.22 34.97 23.26
N LYS A 523 11.93 35.90 23.91
CA LYS A 523 13.39 36.01 23.78
C LYS A 523 14.11 34.73 24.22
N ALA A 524 13.64 34.09 25.30
CA ALA A 524 14.15 32.80 25.74
C ALA A 524 13.81 31.66 24.76
N ARG A 525 12.62 31.68 24.13
CA ARG A 525 12.22 30.73 23.07
C ARG A 525 13.16 30.86 21.87
N LEU A 526 13.32 32.07 21.34
CA LEU A 526 14.20 32.36 20.20
C LEU A 526 15.65 32.01 20.52
N GLY A 527 16.14 32.32 21.72
CA GLY A 527 17.49 31.93 22.15
C GLY A 527 17.72 30.42 22.06
N LYS A 528 16.77 29.61 22.55
CA LYS A 528 16.85 28.14 22.45
C LYS A 528 16.78 27.64 21.00
N MET A 529 15.96 28.26 20.16
CA MET A 529 15.89 27.91 18.74
C MET A 529 17.23 28.18 18.06
N ILE A 530 17.83 29.35 18.28
CA ILE A 530 19.13 29.71 17.72
C ILE A 530 20.22 28.77 18.21
N GLU A 531 20.28 28.45 19.50
CA GLU A 531 21.23 27.47 20.04
C GLU A 531 21.09 26.09 19.37
N GLU A 532 19.86 25.62 19.11
CA GLU A 532 19.60 24.37 18.41
C GLU A 532 20.02 24.45 16.93
N LEU A 533 19.75 25.57 16.25
CA LEU A 533 20.17 25.80 14.86
C LEU A 533 21.69 25.80 14.71
N MET A 534 22.41 26.48 15.60
CA MET A 534 23.88 26.52 15.58
C MET A 534 24.49 25.11 15.75
N ALA A 535 23.94 24.31 16.67
CA ALA A 535 24.38 22.94 16.86
C ALA A 535 24.09 22.06 15.63
N TYR A 536 22.94 22.28 14.99
CA TYR A 536 22.57 21.58 13.76
C TYR A 536 23.41 22.01 12.56
N ASP A 537 23.76 23.30 12.43
CA ASP A 537 24.63 23.84 11.37
C ASP A 537 25.97 23.13 11.34
N GLU A 538 26.58 22.88 12.51
CA GLU A 538 27.87 22.19 12.59
C GLU A 538 27.80 20.78 11.97
N VAL A 539 26.73 20.02 12.26
CA VAL A 539 26.52 18.68 11.71
C VAL A 539 26.21 18.77 10.21
N LEU A 540 25.33 19.69 9.81
CA LEU A 540 24.91 19.88 8.41
C LEU A 540 26.09 20.29 7.54
N LYS A 541 26.92 21.24 8.00
CA LYS A 541 28.13 21.68 7.31
C LYS A 541 29.09 20.51 7.05
N ASN A 542 29.41 19.74 8.09
CA ASN A 542 30.32 18.61 7.97
C ASN A 542 29.82 17.58 6.95
N LYS A 543 28.51 17.35 6.89
CA LYS A 543 27.87 16.43 5.93
C LYS A 543 27.75 17.02 4.53
N ALA A 544 27.52 18.33 4.40
CA ALA A 544 27.53 19.03 3.13
C ALA A 544 28.92 19.00 2.47
N ASP A 545 29.98 19.22 3.26
CA ASP A 545 31.37 19.15 2.80
C ASP A 545 31.80 17.72 2.38
N ALA A 546 31.04 16.70 2.77
CA ALA A 546 31.27 15.31 2.40
C ALA A 546 30.66 14.92 1.04
N TYR A 547 29.84 15.78 0.41
CA TYR A 547 29.17 15.52 -0.87
C TYR A 547 28.53 14.13 -0.96
N ILE A 548 27.69 13.80 0.02
CA ILE A 548 27.08 12.48 0.13
C ILE A 548 26.32 12.14 -1.16
N GLU A 549 26.65 10.98 -1.73
CA GLU A 549 25.91 10.39 -2.84
C GLU A 549 24.95 9.32 -2.33
N ILE A 550 23.83 9.14 -3.04
CA ILE A 550 22.88 8.05 -2.82
C ILE A 550 22.69 7.27 -4.13
N ASP A 551 22.34 5.99 -4.00
CA ASP A 551 21.90 5.14 -5.12
C ASP A 551 20.53 4.57 -4.77
N LEU A 552 19.50 4.90 -5.54
CA LEU A 552 18.13 4.44 -5.24
C LEU A 552 18.04 2.90 -5.21
N ASP A 553 18.89 2.18 -5.94
CA ASP A 553 18.92 0.72 -5.91
C ASP A 553 19.35 0.14 -4.55
N ASP A 554 20.16 0.88 -3.78
CA ASP A 554 20.52 0.48 -2.41
C ASP A 554 19.29 0.44 -1.49
N GLY A 555 18.20 1.12 -1.88
CA GLY A 555 16.96 1.21 -1.13
C GLY A 555 16.99 2.27 -0.03
N VAL A 556 15.85 2.52 0.59
CA VAL A 556 15.71 3.66 1.52
C VAL A 556 16.61 3.48 2.73
N LYS A 557 16.60 2.31 3.38
CA LYS A 557 17.33 2.11 4.64
C LYS A 557 18.82 2.44 4.53
N VAL A 558 19.49 1.89 3.51
CA VAL A 558 20.94 2.08 3.30
C VAL A 558 21.26 3.54 2.99
N ASN A 559 20.47 4.19 2.14
CA ASN A 559 20.69 5.60 1.82
C ASN A 559 20.39 6.52 3.01
N TYR A 560 19.31 6.25 3.75
CA TYR A 560 18.86 7.04 4.89
C TYR A 560 19.91 7.07 6.02
N GLU A 561 20.58 5.95 6.27
CA GLU A 561 21.67 5.84 7.26
C GLU A 561 22.83 6.80 6.98
N ARG A 562 23.09 7.16 5.71
CA ARG A 562 24.16 8.11 5.35
C ARG A 562 23.93 9.50 5.95
N PHE A 563 22.67 9.86 6.22
CA PHE A 563 22.24 11.13 6.80
C PHE A 563 22.05 11.08 8.32
N GLU A 564 22.60 10.06 9.00
CA GLU A 564 22.56 9.98 10.46
C GLU A 564 22.99 11.31 11.11
N GLY A 565 22.18 11.77 12.06
CA GLY A 565 22.34 13.05 12.74
C GLY A 565 21.61 14.23 12.09
N LEU A 566 21.18 14.11 10.84
CA LEU A 566 20.46 15.17 10.12
C LEU A 566 18.95 14.95 9.97
N VAL A 567 18.53 13.69 9.91
CA VAL A 567 17.15 13.29 9.59
C VAL A 567 16.44 12.67 10.80
N GLU A 568 15.09 12.77 10.84
CA GLU A 568 14.28 12.10 11.87
C GLU A 568 14.49 10.57 11.83
N LYS A 569 14.31 9.86 12.95
CA LYS A 569 14.51 8.40 12.99
C LYS A 569 13.32 7.66 12.37
N ILE A 570 13.61 6.57 11.62
CA ILE A 570 12.60 5.72 10.95
C ILE A 570 12.42 4.35 11.60
#